data_AF-A0AAW6PWB0-F1
#
_entry.id   AF-A0AAW6PWB0-F1
#
_cell.length_a   1.000
_cell.length_b   1.000
_cell.length_c   1.000
_cell.angle_alpha   90.00
_cell.angle_beta   90.00
_cell.angle_gamma   90.00
#
_symmetry.space_group_name_H-M   'P 1'
#
loop_
_entity.id
_entity.type
_entity.pdbx_description
1 polymer ?
#
loop_
_entity_poly.entity_id
_entity_poly.type
_entity_poly.pdbx_seq_one_letter_code
_entity_poly.pdbx_strand_id
1 'polypeptide(L)'
;MTYLTKTEFAARHGWSKSYVSKLGKQERLVLCSDGKVDVEATEALLAESADPSKAGVAARHEENRVERDVRSHLQPGGDTPAVQQPELSPSGGPNFQRSKAHREFYLAGLAETEFYKVRGKLVERAAVEDAAFAAGRMLREQLFGLAPQLAGEVVGMSDLWEVERHLTDTFRRVFTEVANMNSADLEQAIGLKQSNNQS
;
A
#
# COMPACT_ATOMS: atom_id res chain seq x y z
N MET A 1 -6.39 -37.36 39.52
CA MET A 1 -7.71 -36.76 39.80
C MET A 1 -7.60 -35.61 40.79
N THR A 2 -7.24 -34.44 40.27
CA THR A 2 -7.25 -33.19 41.04
C THR A 2 -8.60 -32.50 40.82
N TYR A 3 -9.33 -32.22 41.91
CA TYR A 3 -10.60 -31.50 41.86
C TYR A 3 -10.42 -30.10 42.42
N LEU A 4 -10.72 -29.08 41.61
CA LEU A 4 -10.60 -27.68 42.01
C LEU A 4 -11.94 -26.96 41.90
N THR A 5 -12.12 -25.92 42.70
CA THR A 5 -13.23 -25.01 42.47
C THR A 5 -13.02 -24.25 41.16
N LYS A 6 -14.09 -23.77 40.53
CA LYS A 6 -14.01 -22.98 39.29
C LYS A 6 -13.10 -21.76 39.41
N THR A 7 -13.01 -21.16 40.61
CA THR A 7 -12.15 -20.00 40.89
C THR A 7 -10.68 -20.41 40.95
N GLU A 8 -10.35 -21.51 41.62
CA GLU A 8 -8.98 -22.02 41.73
C GLU A 8 -8.45 -22.52 40.37
N PHE A 9 -9.32 -23.18 39.59
CA PHE A 9 -8.98 -23.58 38.22
C PHE A 9 -8.71 -22.36 37.33
N ALA A 10 -9.55 -21.32 37.41
CA ALA A 10 -9.33 -20.07 36.69
C ALA A 10 -7.98 -19.41 37.08
N ALA A 11 -7.68 -19.34 38.38
CA ALA A 11 -6.45 -18.75 38.89
C ALA A 11 -5.19 -19.53 38.45
N ARG A 12 -5.25 -20.86 38.43
CA ARG A 12 -4.12 -21.71 37.99
C ARG A 12 -3.76 -21.49 36.53
N HIS A 13 -4.75 -21.30 35.65
CA HIS A 13 -4.53 -21.11 34.22
C HIS A 13 -4.44 -19.63 33.80
N GLY A 14 -4.48 -18.68 34.75
CA GLY A 14 -4.49 -17.24 34.44
C GLY A 14 -5.75 -16.80 33.68
N TRP A 15 -6.85 -17.54 33.80
CA TRP A 15 -8.11 -17.28 33.12
C TRP A 15 -9.08 -16.52 34.01
N SER A 16 -10.02 -15.79 33.38
CA SER A 16 -11.09 -15.15 34.12
C SER A 16 -12.14 -16.18 34.55
N LYS A 17 -12.77 -15.96 35.71
CA LYS A 17 -13.91 -16.76 36.20
C LYS A 17 -15.07 -16.82 35.19
N SER A 18 -15.23 -15.76 34.40
CA SER A 18 -16.22 -15.70 33.31
C SER A 18 -15.87 -16.67 32.17
N TYR A 19 -14.58 -16.85 31.86
CA TYR A 19 -14.14 -17.79 30.83
C TYR A 19 -14.40 -19.24 31.24
N VAL A 20 -14.08 -19.62 32.47
CA VAL A 20 -14.38 -20.96 33.01
C VAL A 20 -15.89 -21.23 33.04
N SER A 21 -16.70 -20.21 33.37
CA SER A 21 -18.17 -20.32 33.30
C SER A 21 -18.68 -20.51 31.85
N LYS A 22 -18.00 -19.89 30.87
CA LYS A 22 -18.30 -20.06 29.45
C LYS A 22 -17.95 -21.47 28.96
N LEU A 23 -16.82 -22.04 29.40
CA LEU A 23 -16.45 -23.42 29.08
C LEU A 23 -17.49 -24.43 29.58
N GLY A 24 -18.05 -24.20 30.77
CA GLY A 24 -19.17 -24.99 31.28
C GLY A 24 -20.43 -24.92 30.43
N LYS A 25 -20.77 -23.74 29.89
CA LYS A 25 -21.91 -23.58 28.95
C LYS A 25 -21.67 -24.22 27.59
N GLN A 26 -20.41 -24.43 27.21
CA GLN A 26 -20.02 -25.04 25.95
C GLN A 26 -19.80 -26.55 26.07
N GLU A 27 -20.17 -27.16 27.20
CA GLU A 27 -19.96 -28.59 27.50
C GLU A 27 -18.48 -29.02 27.43
N ARG A 28 -17.56 -28.06 27.59
CA ARG A 28 -16.09 -28.25 27.54
C ARG A 28 -15.46 -28.18 28.94
N LEU A 29 -16.24 -28.41 29.98
CA LEU A 29 -15.82 -28.39 31.37
C LEU A 29 -16.44 -29.60 32.08
N VAL A 30 -15.61 -30.50 32.59
CA VAL A 30 -16.09 -31.67 33.34
C VAL A 30 -16.27 -31.27 34.80
N LEU A 31 -17.52 -31.32 35.26
CA LEU A 31 -17.88 -31.07 36.65
C LEU A 31 -18.14 -32.41 37.35
N CYS A 32 -17.54 -32.60 38.52
CA CYS A 32 -17.89 -33.70 39.41
C CYS A 32 -19.25 -33.47 40.08
N SER A 33 -19.80 -34.54 40.64
CA SER A 33 -21.07 -34.55 41.41
C SER A 33 -21.10 -33.53 42.56
N ASP A 34 -19.93 -33.12 43.07
CA ASP A 34 -19.75 -32.12 44.13
C ASP A 34 -19.58 -30.67 43.59
N GLY A 35 -19.83 -30.44 42.30
CA GLY A 35 -19.77 -29.11 41.66
C GLY A 35 -18.36 -28.55 41.42
N LYS A 36 -17.31 -29.33 41.73
CA LYS A 36 -15.90 -29.03 41.47
C LYS A 36 -15.50 -29.44 40.05
N VAL A 37 -14.52 -28.75 39.47
CA VAL A 37 -13.96 -29.03 38.15
C VAL A 37 -12.94 -30.16 38.27
N ASP A 38 -13.12 -31.21 37.47
CA ASP A 38 -12.07 -32.21 37.26
C ASP A 38 -11.04 -31.63 36.29
N VAL A 39 -9.85 -31.34 36.81
CA VAL A 39 -8.77 -30.67 36.08
C VAL A 39 -8.28 -31.54 34.93
N GLU A 40 -8.03 -32.82 35.19
CA GLU A 40 -7.45 -33.75 34.22
C GLU A 40 -8.45 -34.04 33.08
N ALA A 41 -9.72 -34.27 33.42
CA ALA A 41 -10.74 -34.55 32.42
C ALA A 41 -11.10 -33.29 31.58
N THR A 42 -11.08 -32.10 32.20
CA THR A 42 -11.29 -30.83 31.48
C THR A 42 -10.13 -30.52 30.55
N GLU A 43 -8.88 -30.70 30.99
CA GLU A 43 -7.70 -30.47 30.15
C GLU A 43 -7.66 -31.43 28.94
N ALA A 44 -8.03 -32.69 29.14
CA ALA A 44 -8.15 -33.66 28.04
C ALA A 44 -9.20 -33.23 27.00
N LEU A 45 -10.40 -32.80 27.42
CA LEU A 45 -11.43 -32.28 26.53
C LEU A 45 -11.01 -31.00 25.81
N LEU A 46 -10.28 -30.12 26.51
CA LEU A 46 -9.77 -28.89 25.91
C LEU A 46 -8.69 -29.17 24.87
N ALA A 47 -7.83 -30.17 25.08
CA ALA A 47 -6.83 -30.62 24.12
C ALA A 47 -7.47 -31.30 22.90
N GLU A 48 -8.49 -32.14 23.09
CA GLU A 48 -9.20 -32.81 21.99
C GLU A 48 -10.04 -31.82 21.15
N SER A 49 -10.61 -30.80 21.80
CA SER A 49 -11.38 -29.74 21.13
C SER A 49 -10.54 -28.55 20.67
N ALA A 50 -9.22 -28.59 20.81
CA ALA A 50 -8.32 -27.55 20.34
C ALA A 50 -8.12 -27.68 18.82
N ASP A 51 -8.92 -26.94 18.06
CA ASP A 51 -8.80 -26.85 16.60
C ASP A 51 -7.47 -26.15 16.20
N PRO A 52 -6.51 -26.86 15.57
CA PRO A 52 -5.21 -26.30 15.19
C PRO A 52 -5.33 -25.17 14.15
N SER A 53 -6.46 -25.06 13.46
CA SER A 53 -6.72 -23.98 12.49
C SER A 53 -7.02 -22.61 13.15
N LYS A 54 -7.28 -22.57 14.47
CA LYS A 54 -7.57 -21.33 15.22
C LYS A 54 -6.41 -20.82 16.09
N ALA A 55 -5.26 -21.50 16.06
CA ALA A 55 -4.07 -21.09 16.81
C ALA A 55 -3.59 -19.68 16.45
N GLY A 56 -3.66 -19.30 15.16
CA GLY A 56 -3.31 -17.95 14.70
C GLY A 56 -4.26 -16.85 15.18
N VAL A 57 -5.52 -17.18 15.46
CA VAL A 57 -6.51 -16.23 16.01
C VAL A 57 -6.31 -16.05 17.51
N ALA A 58 -5.97 -17.15 18.22
CA ALA A 58 -5.61 -17.10 19.64
C ALA A 58 -4.35 -16.25 19.88
N ALA A 59 -3.30 -16.44 19.06
CA ALA A 59 -2.06 -15.65 19.13
C ALA A 59 -2.32 -14.15 18.91
N ARG A 60 -3.13 -13.78 17.90
CA ARG A 60 -3.49 -12.37 17.65
C ARG A 60 -4.33 -11.75 18.77
N HIS A 61 -5.18 -12.52 19.45
CA HIS A 61 -5.93 -12.02 20.60
C HIS A 61 -5.09 -11.90 21.86
N GLU A 62 -4.03 -12.70 22.00
CA GLU A 62 -3.04 -12.58 23.07
C GLU A 62 -2.14 -11.35 22.85
N GLU A 63 -1.64 -11.15 21.63
CA GLU A 63 -0.82 -10.00 21.25
C GLU A 63 -1.59 -8.67 21.41
N ASN A 64 -2.86 -8.61 21.00
CA ASN A 64 -3.72 -7.43 21.23
C ASN A 64 -4.03 -7.17 22.71
N ARG A 65 -4.04 -8.21 23.56
CA ARG A 65 -4.23 -8.03 25.01
C ARG A 65 -2.98 -7.46 25.66
N VAL A 66 -1.80 -7.96 25.29
CA VAL A 66 -0.51 -7.43 25.74
C VAL A 66 -0.34 -5.98 25.29
N GLU A 67 -0.65 -5.65 24.03
CA GLU A 67 -0.60 -4.26 23.55
C GLU A 67 -1.56 -3.32 24.30
N ARG A 68 -2.76 -3.78 24.62
CA ARG A 68 -3.75 -2.97 25.36
C ARG A 68 -3.31 -2.73 26.81
N ASP A 69 -2.72 -3.73 27.44
CA ASP A 69 -2.25 -3.65 28.82
C ASP A 69 -0.98 -2.79 28.96
N VAL A 70 -0.12 -2.81 27.93
CA VAL A 70 1.04 -1.91 27.82
C VAL A 70 0.60 -0.47 27.54
N ARG A 71 -0.38 -0.27 26.64
CA ARG A 71 -0.94 1.08 26.38
C ARG A 71 -1.65 1.68 27.59
N SER A 72 -2.37 0.87 28.39
CA SER A 72 -3.04 1.35 29.60
C SER A 72 -2.05 1.76 30.70
N HIS A 73 -0.88 1.11 30.79
CA HIS A 73 0.17 1.48 31.73
C HIS A 73 1.00 2.70 31.30
N LEU A 74 0.97 3.09 30.02
CA LEU A 74 1.76 4.20 29.48
C LEU A 74 0.99 5.53 29.35
N GLN A 75 -0.33 5.55 29.62
CA GLN A 75 -1.13 6.79 29.58
C GLN A 75 -1.63 7.20 30.97
N PRO A 76 -1.00 8.22 31.60
CA PRO A 76 -1.66 8.96 32.67
C PRO A 76 -2.70 9.91 32.06
N GLY A 77 -3.97 9.69 32.40
CA GLY A 77 -5.12 10.61 32.30
C GLY A 77 -5.12 11.62 31.14
N GLY A 78 -5.83 11.29 30.06
CA GLY A 78 -6.17 12.25 29.03
C GLY A 78 -7.40 11.80 28.25
N ASP A 79 -8.55 12.37 28.59
CA ASP A 79 -9.81 12.25 27.85
C ASP A 79 -9.61 12.67 26.39
N THR A 80 -9.31 11.70 25.54
CA THR A 80 -9.32 11.87 24.09
C THR A 80 -10.30 10.82 23.57
N PRO A 81 -11.38 11.21 22.86
CA PRO A 81 -12.32 10.23 22.34
C PRO A 81 -11.57 9.27 21.42
N ALA A 82 -11.47 8.02 21.85
CA ALA A 82 -10.97 6.94 21.01
C ALA A 82 -11.84 6.93 19.75
N VAL A 83 -11.24 7.25 18.60
CA VAL A 83 -11.85 6.96 17.31
C VAL A 83 -12.03 5.44 17.29
N GLN A 84 -13.25 4.99 17.53
CA GLN A 84 -13.65 3.60 17.39
C GLN A 84 -13.34 3.19 15.96
N GLN A 85 -12.24 2.48 15.77
CA GLN A 85 -12.14 1.60 14.60
C GLN A 85 -13.32 0.64 14.73
N PRO A 86 -14.17 0.51 13.71
CA PRO A 86 -15.29 -0.42 13.76
C PRO A 86 -14.73 -1.82 14.02
N GLU A 87 -15.05 -2.38 15.18
CA GLU A 87 -14.79 -3.78 15.49
C GLU A 87 -15.51 -4.60 14.41
N LEU A 88 -14.74 -5.13 13.46
CA LEU A 88 -15.22 -6.09 12.49
C LEU A 88 -15.57 -7.36 13.27
N SER A 89 -16.81 -7.41 13.73
CA SER A 89 -17.44 -8.63 14.24
C SER A 89 -17.25 -9.73 13.20
N PRO A 90 -16.83 -10.95 13.58
CA PRO A 90 -16.70 -12.07 12.66
C PRO A 90 -18.09 -12.65 12.35
N SER A 91 -18.95 -11.83 11.75
CA SER A 91 -20.12 -12.30 11.02
C SER A 91 -19.66 -12.48 9.57
N GLY A 92 -19.28 -13.71 9.23
CA GLY A 92 -18.96 -14.12 7.87
C GLY A 92 -20.21 -14.11 6.99
N GLY A 93 -20.79 -12.93 6.77
CA GLY A 93 -21.88 -12.71 5.85
C GLY A 93 -21.37 -12.47 4.42
N PRO A 94 -22.23 -12.61 3.40
CA PRO A 94 -21.90 -12.33 1.99
C PRO A 94 -21.23 -10.95 1.77
N ASN A 95 -21.51 -10.00 2.66
CA ASN A 95 -20.95 -8.65 2.60
C ASN A 95 -19.44 -8.62 2.92
N PHE A 96 -18.96 -9.43 3.87
CA PHE A 96 -17.53 -9.51 4.20
C PHE A 96 -16.73 -10.10 3.03
N GLN A 97 -17.25 -11.16 2.41
CA GLN A 97 -16.63 -11.76 1.22
C GLN A 97 -16.59 -10.79 0.04
N ARG A 98 -17.67 -10.01 -0.19
CA ARG A 98 -17.69 -8.94 -1.20
C ARG A 98 -16.68 -7.84 -0.90
N SER A 99 -16.62 -7.33 0.34
CA SER A 99 -15.63 -6.33 0.74
C SER A 99 -14.19 -6.85 0.60
N LYS A 100 -13.95 -8.13 0.95
CA LYS A 100 -12.64 -8.78 0.77
C LYS A 100 -12.27 -8.91 -0.71
N ALA A 101 -13.20 -9.38 -1.54
CA ALA A 101 -12.98 -9.50 -2.99
C ALA A 101 -12.72 -8.13 -3.64
N HIS A 102 -13.44 -7.08 -3.26
CA HIS A 102 -13.17 -5.71 -3.73
C HIS A 102 -11.76 -5.24 -3.34
N ARG A 103 -11.35 -5.47 -2.09
CA ARG A 103 -9.99 -5.12 -1.64
C ARG A 103 -8.93 -5.89 -2.42
N GLU A 104 -9.09 -7.20 -2.58
CA GLU A 104 -8.17 -8.06 -3.32
C GLU A 104 -8.07 -7.64 -4.80
N PHE A 105 -9.19 -7.28 -5.43
CA PHE A 105 -9.22 -6.77 -6.80
C PHE A 105 -8.40 -5.49 -6.98
N TYR A 106 -8.61 -4.49 -6.12
CA TYR A 106 -7.85 -3.23 -6.22
C TYR A 106 -6.37 -3.41 -5.87
N LEU A 107 -6.04 -4.30 -4.92
CA LEU A 107 -4.64 -4.65 -4.61
C LEU A 107 -3.97 -5.35 -5.81
N ALA A 108 -4.66 -6.26 -6.48
CA ALA A 108 -4.16 -6.91 -7.68
C ALA A 108 -3.91 -5.88 -8.81
N GLY A 109 -4.84 -4.93 -9.02
CA GLY A 109 -4.68 -3.85 -10.00
C GLY A 109 -3.51 -2.91 -9.67
N LEU A 110 -3.28 -2.62 -8.38
CA LEU A 110 -2.12 -1.85 -7.95
C LEU A 110 -0.81 -2.60 -8.23
N ALA A 111 -0.76 -3.90 -7.92
CA ALA A 111 0.39 -4.74 -8.19
C ALA A 111 0.68 -4.86 -9.70
N GLU A 112 -0.36 -4.97 -10.53
CA GLU A 112 -0.24 -4.98 -11.99
C GLU A 112 0.30 -3.64 -12.52
N THR A 113 -0.24 -2.52 -12.03
CA THR A 113 0.23 -1.18 -12.40
C THR A 113 1.70 -1.01 -12.05
N GLU A 114 2.11 -1.43 -10.85
CA GLU A 114 3.49 -1.35 -10.40
C GLU A 114 4.41 -2.27 -11.22
N PHE A 115 3.96 -3.48 -11.52
CA PHE A 115 4.67 -4.40 -12.42
C PHE A 115 4.94 -3.76 -13.79
N TYR A 116 3.95 -3.08 -14.37
CA TYR A 116 4.13 -2.42 -15.66
C TYR A 116 5.01 -1.16 -15.59
N LYS A 117 4.97 -0.41 -14.48
CA LYS A 117 5.90 0.72 -14.26
C LYS A 117 7.35 0.24 -14.15
N VAL A 118 7.62 -0.77 -13.34
CA VAL A 118 8.97 -1.36 -13.16
C VAL A 118 9.51 -1.92 -14.48
N ARG A 119 8.62 -2.45 -15.33
CA ARG A 119 8.96 -2.91 -16.68
C ARG A 119 9.12 -1.79 -17.72
N GLY A 120 8.97 -0.53 -17.33
CA GLY A 120 9.05 0.63 -18.24
C GLY A 120 7.91 0.72 -19.26
N LYS A 121 6.81 0.00 -19.06
CA LYS A 121 5.63 0.02 -19.96
C LYS A 121 4.64 1.15 -19.63
N LEU A 122 4.67 1.67 -18.41
CA LEU A 122 3.84 2.77 -17.96
C LEU A 122 4.71 3.90 -17.41
N VAL A 123 4.32 5.12 -17.75
CA VAL A 123 4.95 6.37 -17.27
C VAL A 123 3.88 7.28 -16.67
N GLU A 124 4.32 8.21 -15.83
CA GLU A 124 3.44 9.18 -15.20
C GLU A 124 2.95 10.18 -16.27
N ARG A 125 1.63 10.27 -16.45
CA ARG A 125 1.04 11.05 -17.54
C ARG A 125 1.42 12.53 -17.45
N ALA A 126 1.35 13.14 -16.27
CA ALA A 126 1.67 14.56 -16.12
C ALA A 126 3.15 14.83 -16.44
N ALA A 127 4.07 13.95 -16.05
CA ALA A 127 5.48 14.05 -16.43
C ALA A 127 5.68 14.13 -17.95
N VAL A 128 4.98 13.28 -18.71
CA VAL A 128 5.08 13.27 -20.17
C VAL A 128 4.45 14.53 -20.76
N GLU A 129 3.30 14.95 -20.26
CA GLU A 129 2.62 16.17 -20.71
C GLU A 129 3.49 17.42 -20.46
N ASP A 130 4.07 17.55 -19.26
CA ASP A 130 4.96 18.64 -18.89
C ASP A 130 6.22 18.66 -19.77
N ALA A 131 6.86 17.49 -19.95
CA ALA A 131 8.06 17.37 -20.76
C ALA A 131 7.78 17.67 -22.25
N ALA A 132 6.66 17.17 -22.79
CA ALA A 132 6.25 17.47 -24.17
C ALA A 132 5.94 18.97 -24.36
N PHE A 133 5.30 19.61 -23.38
CA PHE A 133 5.02 21.04 -23.42
C PHE A 133 6.32 21.87 -23.36
N ALA A 134 7.25 21.50 -22.49
CA ALA A 134 8.57 22.13 -22.41
C ALA A 134 9.36 21.98 -23.72
N ALA A 135 9.37 20.79 -24.31
CA ALA A 135 10.01 20.50 -25.59
C ALA A 135 9.43 21.35 -26.74
N GLY A 136 8.10 21.48 -26.80
CA GLY A 136 7.42 22.33 -27.78
C GLY A 136 7.74 23.82 -27.60
N ARG A 137 7.79 24.30 -26.35
CA ARG A 137 8.19 25.68 -26.03
C ARG A 137 9.62 25.97 -26.49
N MET A 138 10.55 25.06 -26.21
CA MET A 138 11.95 25.20 -26.61
C MET A 138 12.11 25.23 -28.12
N LEU A 139 11.44 24.33 -28.85
CA LEU A 139 11.44 24.35 -30.32
C LEU A 139 10.94 25.69 -30.87
N ARG A 140 9.84 26.21 -30.33
CA ARG A 140 9.28 27.51 -30.72
C ARG A 140 10.28 28.64 -30.49
N GLU A 141 10.90 28.69 -29.31
CA GLU A 141 11.89 29.71 -28.96
C GLU A 141 13.10 29.66 -29.89
N GLN A 142 13.62 28.47 -30.17
CA GLN A 142 14.74 28.29 -31.10
C GLN A 142 14.37 28.71 -32.52
N LEU A 143 13.19 28.33 -33.02
CA LEU A 143 12.74 28.70 -34.37
C LEU A 143 12.65 30.22 -34.55
N PHE A 144 12.04 30.93 -33.60
CA PHE A 144 11.95 32.39 -33.68
C PHE A 144 13.31 33.07 -33.43
N GLY A 145 14.21 32.44 -32.66
CA GLY A 145 15.59 32.89 -32.50
C GLY A 145 16.39 32.88 -33.81
N LEU A 146 16.08 31.97 -34.74
CA LEU A 146 16.75 31.91 -36.05
C LEU A 146 16.31 33.01 -37.02
N ALA A 147 15.09 33.53 -36.89
CA ALA A 147 14.53 34.49 -37.83
C ALA A 147 15.43 35.73 -38.07
N PRO A 148 15.93 36.45 -37.05
CA PRO A 148 16.83 37.58 -37.28
C PRO A 148 18.19 37.18 -37.86
N GLN A 149 18.70 35.99 -37.50
CA GLN A 149 19.96 35.48 -38.04
C GLN A 149 19.84 35.18 -39.53
N LEU A 150 18.82 34.40 -39.91
CA LEU A 150 18.53 34.06 -41.30
C LEU A 150 18.24 35.31 -42.14
N ALA A 151 17.52 36.29 -41.59
CA ALA A 151 17.26 37.55 -42.27
C ALA A 151 18.57 38.28 -42.63
N GLY A 152 19.53 38.35 -41.71
CA GLY A 152 20.83 38.98 -41.97
C GLY A 152 21.67 38.22 -43.02
N GLU A 153 21.65 36.89 -42.98
CA GLU A 153 22.39 36.03 -43.91
C GLU A 153 21.82 36.10 -45.33
N VAL A 154 20.48 36.10 -45.46
CA VAL A 154 19.79 36.10 -46.77
C VAL A 154 19.89 37.44 -47.49
N VAL A 155 20.00 38.58 -46.78
CA VAL A 155 20.14 39.91 -47.41
C VAL A 155 21.37 40.01 -48.33
N GLY A 156 22.42 39.24 -48.06
CA GLY A 156 23.63 39.20 -48.89
C GLY A 156 23.57 38.22 -50.08
N MET A 157 22.57 37.37 -50.15
CA MET A 157 22.46 36.31 -51.16
C MET A 157 21.71 36.83 -52.39
N SER A 158 22.25 36.55 -53.58
CA SER A 158 21.69 37.01 -54.86
C SER A 158 21.04 35.90 -55.69
N ASP A 159 21.27 34.64 -55.35
CA ASP A 159 20.70 33.47 -56.03
C ASP A 159 19.62 32.80 -55.16
N LEU A 160 18.45 32.55 -55.77
CA LEU A 160 17.32 31.91 -55.10
C LEU A 160 17.67 30.49 -54.63
N TRP A 161 18.40 29.73 -55.44
CA TRP A 161 18.76 28.36 -55.09
C TRP A 161 19.69 28.31 -53.87
N GLU A 162 20.66 29.23 -53.82
CA GLU A 162 21.54 29.39 -52.67
C GLU A 162 20.77 29.75 -51.40
N VAL A 163 19.79 30.66 -51.50
CA VAL A 163 18.90 31.03 -50.39
C VAL A 163 18.10 29.82 -49.89
N GLU A 164 17.41 29.10 -50.78
CA GLU A 164 16.60 27.94 -50.41
C GLU A 164 17.43 26.83 -49.77
N ARG A 165 18.61 26.56 -50.34
CA ARG A 165 19.56 25.58 -49.80
C ARG A 165 20.03 25.99 -48.40
N HIS A 166 20.46 27.23 -48.23
CA HIS A 166 20.95 27.75 -46.94
C HIS A 166 19.87 27.69 -45.85
N LEU A 167 18.64 28.10 -46.16
CA LEU A 167 17.51 27.99 -45.24
C LEU A 167 17.23 26.54 -44.85
N THR A 168 17.19 25.64 -45.84
CA THR A 168 16.90 24.22 -45.61
C THR A 168 17.98 23.55 -44.77
N ASP A 169 19.26 23.81 -45.06
CA ASP A 169 20.39 23.26 -44.33
C ASP A 169 20.41 23.79 -42.88
N THR A 170 20.10 25.07 -42.70
CA THR A 170 20.00 25.68 -41.36
C THR A 170 18.85 25.09 -40.54
N PHE A 171 17.65 24.97 -41.12
CA PHE A 171 16.51 24.36 -40.43
C PHE A 171 16.77 22.91 -40.06
N ARG A 172 17.35 22.11 -40.97
CA ARG A 172 17.70 20.73 -40.68
C ARG A 172 18.67 20.64 -39.51
N ARG A 173 19.75 21.41 -39.54
CA ARG A 173 20.75 21.42 -38.46
C ARG A 173 20.11 21.73 -37.12
N VAL A 174 19.33 22.82 -37.05
CA VAL A 174 18.74 23.26 -35.77
C VAL A 174 17.66 22.31 -35.29
N PHE A 175 16.80 21.78 -36.17
CA PHE A 175 15.81 20.78 -35.76
C PHE A 175 16.44 19.49 -35.29
N THR A 176 17.54 19.05 -35.89
CA THR A 176 18.30 17.89 -35.39
C THR A 176 18.90 18.17 -34.01
N GLU A 177 19.47 19.35 -33.80
CA GLU A 177 20.02 19.75 -32.50
C GLU A 177 18.95 19.81 -31.41
N VAL A 178 17.82 20.47 -31.70
CA VAL A 178 16.67 20.56 -30.78
C VAL A 178 16.06 19.20 -30.50
N ALA A 179 15.96 18.31 -31.49
CA ALA A 179 15.46 16.95 -31.28
C ALA A 179 16.36 16.15 -30.33
N ASN A 180 17.68 16.27 -30.48
CA ASN A 180 18.64 15.58 -29.60
C ASN A 180 18.53 16.10 -28.16
N MET A 181 18.47 17.43 -27.97
CA MET A 181 18.29 18.04 -26.64
C MET A 181 16.97 17.61 -25.99
N ASN A 182 15.86 17.70 -26.74
CA ASN A 182 14.54 17.28 -26.25
C ASN A 182 14.48 15.79 -25.89
N SER A 183 15.21 14.92 -26.61
CA SER A 183 15.24 13.49 -26.30
C SER A 183 15.87 13.21 -24.93
N ALA A 184 17.00 13.86 -24.63
CA ALA A 184 17.67 13.74 -23.34
C ALA A 184 16.82 14.31 -22.20
N ASP A 185 16.19 15.46 -22.40
CA ASP A 185 15.31 16.07 -21.40
C ASP A 185 14.08 15.21 -21.12
N LEU A 186 13.49 14.60 -22.15
CA LEU A 186 12.34 13.70 -22.02
C LEU A 186 12.73 12.41 -21.26
N GLU A 187 13.86 11.81 -21.60
CA GLU A 187 14.41 10.64 -20.89
C GLU A 187 14.67 10.96 -19.41
N GLN A 188 15.27 12.11 -19.13
CA GLN A 188 15.52 12.58 -17.78
C GLN A 188 14.22 12.86 -17.01
N ALA A 189 13.21 13.49 -17.63
CA ALA A 189 11.92 13.76 -17.01
C ALA A 189 11.16 12.48 -16.66
N ILE A 190 11.22 11.48 -17.56
CA ILE A 190 10.65 10.14 -17.31
C ILE A 190 11.41 9.43 -16.19
N GLY A 191 12.74 9.50 -16.16
CA GLY A 191 13.58 8.82 -15.16
C GLY A 191 13.55 9.44 -13.75
N LEU A 192 13.61 10.77 -13.64
CA LEU A 192 13.65 11.48 -12.35
C LEU A 192 12.40 11.24 -11.52
N LYS A 193 11.20 11.33 -12.11
CA LYS A 193 9.95 11.09 -11.36
C LYS A 193 9.72 9.60 -11.03
N GLN A 194 10.34 8.66 -11.73
CA GLN A 194 10.30 7.25 -11.33
C GLN A 194 11.04 7.01 -10.01
N SER A 195 12.20 7.67 -9.81
CA SER A 195 12.95 7.57 -8.55
C SER A 195 12.23 8.21 -7.36
N ASN A 196 11.52 9.32 -7.59
CA ASN A 196 10.81 10.06 -6.55
C ASN A 196 9.51 9.39 -6.08
N ASN A 197 8.98 8.41 -6.83
CA ASN A 197 7.79 7.63 -6.47
C ASN A 197 8.13 6.32 -5.72
N GLN A 198 9.42 6.04 -5.49
CA GLN A 198 9.91 4.86 -4.75
C GLN A 198 10.39 5.18 -3.32
N SER A 199 10.22 6.42 -2.84
CA SER A 199 10.54 6.86 -1.46
C SER A 199 9.27 7.21 -0.69
#